data_AF-A0A526YPA6-F1
#
_entry.id   AF-A0A526YPA6-F1
#
_cell.length_a   1.000
_cell.length_b   1.000
_cell.length_c   1.000
_cell.angle_alpha   90.00
_cell.angle_beta   90.00
_cell.angle_gamma   90.00
#
_symmetry.space_group_name_H-M   'P 1'
#
loop_
_entity.id
_entity.type
_entity.pdbx_description
1 polymer ?
#
loop_
_entity_poly.entity_id
_entity_poly.type
_entity_poly.pdbx_seq_one_letter_code
_entity_poly.pdbx_strand_id
1 'polypeptide(L)' 'MPTVTDGQYPFDHAGIGETSLMLALCPEAVDAGHFADNTGWYTATAPEASTELGQKGVAMILEHMRAILSR' A
#
# COMPACT_ATOMS: atom_id res chain seq x y z
N MET A 1 -20.15 -11.58 -0.26
CA MET A 1 -19.33 -10.70 -1.10
C MET A 1 -17.88 -11.03 -0.79
N PRO A 2 -17.03 -11.37 -1.77
CA PRO A 2 -15.61 -11.53 -1.49
C PRO A 2 -15.09 -10.19 -0.96
N THR A 3 -14.39 -10.21 0.17
CA THR A 3 -13.67 -9.04 0.70
C THR A 3 -12.57 -8.67 -0.29
N VAL A 4 -12.30 -7.38 -0.49
CA VAL A 4 -11.41 -6.88 -1.58
C VAL A 4 -9.93 -7.33 -1.49
N THR A 5 -9.62 -8.22 -0.55
CA THR A 5 -8.28 -8.65 -0.16
C THR A 5 -8.05 -10.14 -0.37
N ASP A 6 -8.62 -10.75 -1.42
CA ASP A 6 -8.32 -12.15 -1.82
C ASP A 6 -6.86 -12.28 -2.36
N GLY A 7 -5.87 -11.86 -1.57
CA GLY A 7 -4.43 -11.98 -1.85
C GLY A 7 -3.88 -11.10 -2.98
N GLN A 8 -4.69 -10.23 -3.59
CA GLN A 8 -4.28 -9.45 -4.77
C GLN A 8 -3.42 -8.21 -4.46
N TYR A 9 -3.45 -7.76 -3.21
CA TYR A 9 -2.64 -6.67 -2.67
C TYR A 9 -2.01 -7.07 -1.34
N PRO A 10 -0.71 -6.81 -1.12
CA PRO A 10 -0.10 -7.04 0.18
C PRO A 10 -0.55 -5.92 1.11
N PHE A 11 -1.59 -6.12 1.91
CA PHE A 11 -1.84 -5.24 3.06
C PHE A 11 -0.95 -5.71 4.21
N ASP A 12 -0.02 -4.85 4.63
CA ASP A 12 0.99 -5.12 5.66
C ASP A 12 1.09 -3.97 6.66
N HIS A 13 2.14 -3.95 7.50
CA HIS A 13 2.42 -2.84 8.39
C HIS A 13 3.75 -2.20 8.03
N ALA A 14 3.71 -1.01 7.45
CA ALA A 14 4.86 -0.26 6.97
C ALA A 14 5.81 -1.06 6.06
N GLY A 15 5.28 -2.08 5.38
CA GLY A 15 6.02 -2.91 4.44
C GLY A 15 5.83 -2.43 2.99
N ILE A 16 5.99 -3.35 2.04
CA ILE A 16 5.80 -3.09 0.61
C ILE A 16 4.43 -2.46 0.30
N GLY A 17 3.37 -2.94 0.95
CA GLY A 17 1.98 -2.54 0.74
C GLY A 17 1.68 -1.12 1.14
N GLU A 18 1.77 -0.85 2.45
CA GLU A 18 1.45 0.48 2.99
C GLU A 18 2.40 1.55 2.43
N THR A 19 3.68 1.22 2.26
CA THR A 19 4.65 2.16 1.65
C THR A 19 4.29 2.44 0.19
N SER A 20 3.84 1.44 -0.57
CA SER A 20 3.38 1.65 -1.94
C SER A 20 2.15 2.55 -1.99
N LEU A 21 1.18 2.37 -1.08
CA LEU A 21 0.03 3.28 -0.97
C LEU A 21 0.48 4.73 -0.71
N MET A 22 1.44 4.92 0.19
CA MET A 22 2.00 6.24 0.48
C MET A 22 2.70 6.83 -0.76
N LEU A 23 3.52 6.06 -1.47
CA LEU A 23 4.16 6.50 -2.72
C LEU A 23 3.15 6.93 -3.79
N ALA A 24 1.97 6.30 -3.86
CA ALA A 24 0.93 6.67 -4.81
C ALA A 24 0.09 7.88 -4.39
N LEU A 25 -0.13 8.09 -3.08
CA LEU A 25 -1.06 9.10 -2.57
C LEU A 25 -0.37 10.38 -2.07
N CYS A 26 0.83 10.26 -1.50
CA CYS A 26 1.59 11.33 -0.86
C CYS A 26 3.10 10.97 -0.93
N PRO A 27 3.69 10.92 -2.14
CA PRO A 27 5.07 10.48 -2.33
C PRO A 27 6.09 11.31 -1.55
N GLU A 28 5.80 12.60 -1.31
CA GLU A 28 6.64 13.51 -0.54
C GLU A 28 6.78 13.12 0.94
N ALA A 29 5.89 12.26 1.45
CA ALA A 29 5.95 11.75 2.81
C ALA A 29 6.76 10.45 2.95
N VAL A 30 7.30 9.91 1.85
CA VAL A 30 8.13 8.70 1.86
C VAL A 30 9.59 9.07 1.65
N ASP A 31 10.40 8.95 2.69
CA ASP A 31 11.85 9.14 2.60
C ASP A 31 12.58 7.80 2.45
N ALA A 32 12.88 7.43 1.20
CA ALA A 32 13.62 6.21 0.89
C ALA A 32 15.06 6.20 1.45
N GLY A 33 15.63 7.37 1.75
CA GLY A 33 16.97 7.48 2.36
C GLY A 33 17.04 6.89 3.77
N HIS A 34 15.90 6.80 4.44
CA HIS A 34 15.79 6.30 5.82
C HIS A 34 15.30 4.85 5.90
N PHE A 35 15.10 4.14 4.79
CA PHE A 35 14.66 2.74 4.84
C PHE A 35 15.64 1.83 5.59
N ALA A 36 16.94 2.10 5.51
CA ALA A 36 17.96 1.34 6.22
C ALA A 36 17.93 1.54 7.75
N ASP A 37 17.29 2.61 8.24
CA ASP A 37 17.15 2.88 9.68
C ASP A 37 16.06 2.00 10.30
N ASN A 38 15.17 1.43 9.48
CA ASN A 38 14.11 0.55 9.95
C ASN A 38 14.68 -0.81 10.37
N THR A 39 14.62 -1.10 11.66
CA THR A 39 15.09 -2.36 12.26
C THR A 39 13.98 -3.37 12.57
N GLY A 40 12.72 -2.98 12.35
CA GLY A 40 11.56 -3.84 12.56
C GLY A 40 11.45 -4.91 11.47
N TRP A 41 11.07 -6.14 11.85
CA TRP A 41 10.88 -7.21 10.86
C TRP A 41 9.73 -6.92 9.88
N TYR A 42 8.72 -6.17 10.32
CA TYR A 42 7.52 -5.84 9.54
C TYR A 42 7.77 -4.79 8.45
N THR A 43 8.82 -3.97 8.59
CA THR A 43 9.21 -2.96 7.60
C THR A 43 10.17 -3.51 6.54
N ALA A 44 10.60 -4.76 6.64
CA ALA A 44 11.69 -5.31 5.84
C ALA A 44 11.46 -5.25 4.33
N THR A 45 10.19 -5.28 3.90
CA THR A 45 9.79 -5.24 2.49
C THR A 45 9.50 -3.83 1.97
N ALA A 46 9.56 -2.79 2.80
CA ALA A 46 9.34 -1.40 2.38
C ALA A 46 10.22 -0.94 1.19
N PRO A 47 11.52 -1.34 1.09
CA PRO A 47 12.34 -1.00 -0.07
C PRO A 47 11.86 -1.58 -1.41
N GLU A 48 10.97 -2.58 -1.40
CA GLU A 48 10.38 -3.18 -2.60
C GLU A 48 9.12 -2.43 -3.07
N ALA A 49 8.70 -1.40 -2.34
CA ALA A 49 7.51 -0.61 -2.64
C ALA A 49 7.65 0.17 -3.95
N SER A 50 6.52 0.39 -4.62
CA SER A 50 6.47 1.18 -5.85
C SER A 50 5.18 1.98 -5.99
N THR A 51 5.27 3.08 -6.71
CA THR A 51 4.12 3.92 -7.05
C THR A 51 3.10 3.11 -7.86
N GLU A 52 3.53 2.24 -8.77
CA GLU A 52 2.67 1.41 -9.61
C GLU A 52 1.86 0.41 -8.78
N LEU A 53 2.50 -0.24 -7.80
CA LEU A 53 1.79 -1.12 -6.87
C LEU A 53 0.79 -0.31 -6.05
N GLY A 54 1.18 0.86 -5.55
CA GLY A 54 0.30 1.77 -4.82
C GLY A 54 -0.95 2.15 -5.58
N GLN A 55 -0.80 2.54 -6.86
CA GLN A 55 -1.90 2.88 -7.75
C GLN A 55 -2.87 1.71 -7.96
N LYS A 56 -2.35 0.48 -8.08
CA LYS A 56 -3.18 -0.74 -8.11
C LYS A 56 -4.00 -0.86 -6.82
N GLY A 57 -3.37 -0.68 -5.66
CA GLY A 57 -4.01 -0.68 -4.34
C GLY A 57 -5.14 0.35 -4.24
N VAL A 58 -4.86 1.60 -4.60
CA VAL A 58 -5.84 2.70 -4.62
C VAL A 58 -7.04 2.37 -5.50
N ALA A 59 -6.81 1.84 -6.71
CA ALA A 59 -7.89 1.46 -7.61
C ALA A 59 -8.82 0.39 -6.99
N MET A 60 -8.24 -0.66 -6.39
CA MET A 60 -9.01 -1.72 -5.73
C MET A 60 -9.81 -1.21 -4.54
N ILE A 61 -9.22 -0.35 -3.71
CA ILE A 61 -9.90 0.26 -2.55
C ILE A 61 -11.09 1.11 -3.03
N LEU A 62 -10.87 2.00 -4.00
CA LEU A 62 -11.92 2.88 -4.52
C LEU A 62 -13.05 2.10 -5.20
N GLU A 63 -12.72 1.06 -5.97
CA GLU A 63 -13.71 0.16 -6.58
C GLU A 63 -14.60 -0.47 -5.50
N HIS A 64 -14.00 -0.98 -4.42
CA HIS A 64 -14.75 -1.57 -3.31
C HIS A 64 -15.66 -0.56 -2.61
N MET A 65 -15.10 0.60 -2.27
CA MET A 65 -15.81 1.66 -1.57
C MET A 65 -17.00 2.14 -2.39
N ARG A 66 -16.82 2.36 -3.70
CA ARG A 66 -17.91 2.74 -4.61
C ARG A 66 -19.00 1.68 -4.63
N ALA A 67 -18.65 0.40 -4.77
CA ALA A 67 -19.63 -0.69 -4.81
C ALA A 67 -20.46 -0.80 -3.51
N ILE A 68 -19.87 -0.49 -2.35
CA ILE A 68 -20.56 -0.53 -1.05
C ILE A 68 -21.35 0.75 -0.77
N LEU A 69 -20.85 1.90 -1.20
CA LEU A 69 -21.38 3.23 -0.85
C LEU A 69 -22.35 3.79 -1.90
N SER A 70 -22.44 3.22 -3.10
CA SER A 70 -23.45 3.59 -4.09
C SER A 70 -24.83 3.08 -3.66
N ARG A 71 -25.56 3.90 -2.90
CA ARG A 71 -26.99 3.77 -2.64
C ARG A 71 -27.76 4.86 -3.38
#